data_AF-A0A2G6HG94-F1
#
_entry.id   AF-A0A2G6HG94-F1
#
_cell.length_a   1.000
_cell.length_b   1.000
_cell.length_c   1.000
_cell.angle_alpha   90.00
_cell.angle_beta   90.00
_cell.angle_gamma   90.00
#
_symmetry.space_group_name_H-M   'P 1'
#
loop_
_entity.id
_entity.type
_entity.pdbx_description
1 polymer ?
#
loop_
_entity_poly.entity_id
_entity_poly.type
_entity_poly.pdbx_seq_one_letter_code
_entity_poly.pdbx_strand_id
1 'polypeptide(L)'
;MVEKPALVIAGHGTRKEEGMAAAAEFVTKVQALLPDVSVSAGYVELTPPTIDEALSAALAKMKNPRAVVVPLMVGTGGHVRMDIPEAIAEGRADSPIAQVAYTAHLGPDPRLIDRVIFRIDEARNEWAASDTTVVFVGRGALVPEANADHCRLARLIQEKAHYASIDTCYIQVVEPNLRTGLDNAKRSGARKIVVMPNFLFPGRLRDWTREISAEWQAKNPDVEVRVGEVLGPCDELAAVVVDRYLATVPDAAPVYLSGLMLNGREVLVVGAGNVAARRVRALLDVGAKVTVVSPEADPVIVAYADAGLLTWHQRRYRAGDGAGAWYILALTNDPQVNAEVVRAAEAQHTFVVRGDKAAEGSAYTPAMAHTAGLSVGVVGDRNPRRSLQVRDELFKVLSAM
;
A
#
# COMPACT_ATOMS: atom_id res chain seq x y z
N MET A 1 -3.89 -14.06 18.34
CA MET A 1 -3.74 -13.24 17.12
C MET A 1 -2.30 -12.76 17.05
N VAL A 2 -1.71 -12.68 15.86
CA VAL A 2 -0.36 -12.12 15.68
C VAL A 2 -0.42 -10.62 16.01
N GLU A 3 0.46 -10.15 16.88
CA GLU A 3 0.60 -8.73 17.20
C GLU A 3 0.89 -7.94 15.90
N LYS A 4 0.04 -6.95 15.58
CA LYS A 4 0.20 -6.12 14.39
C LYS A 4 1.40 -5.17 14.58
N PRO A 5 2.23 -4.92 13.55
CA PRO A 5 3.30 -3.94 13.64
C PRO A 5 2.78 -2.56 14.07
N ALA A 6 3.51 -1.85 14.94
CA ALA A 6 3.18 -0.47 15.26
C ALA A 6 3.27 0.42 14.00
N LEU A 7 2.50 1.50 13.96
CA LEU A 7 2.56 2.51 12.90
C LEU A 7 3.23 3.77 13.44
N VAL A 8 4.33 4.18 12.83
CA VAL A 8 4.98 5.47 13.08
C VAL A 8 4.80 6.36 11.85
N ILE A 9 4.08 7.46 12.02
CA ILE A 9 3.87 8.47 10.99
C ILE A 9 5.04 9.45 11.04
N ALA A 10 5.85 9.49 9.99
CA ALA A 10 7.02 10.37 9.89
C ALA A 10 6.62 11.70 9.25
N GLY A 11 6.51 12.75 10.07
CA GLY A 11 6.17 14.12 9.64
C GLY A 11 7.40 15.04 9.56
N HIS A 12 7.23 16.22 8.99
CA HIS A 12 8.29 17.25 9.01
C HIS A 12 8.47 17.87 10.39
N GLY A 13 7.35 18.23 11.05
CA GLY A 13 7.31 19.00 12.29
C GLY A 13 7.09 20.50 12.07
N THR A 14 6.65 21.19 13.11
CA THR A 14 6.33 22.63 13.10
C THR A 14 6.38 23.20 14.52
N ARG A 15 6.83 24.45 14.64
CA ARG A 15 6.80 25.18 15.92
C ARG A 15 5.45 25.87 16.20
N LYS A 16 4.51 25.82 15.26
CA LYS A 16 3.20 26.47 15.40
C LYS A 16 2.24 25.55 16.15
N GLU A 17 1.66 26.05 17.23
CA GLU A 17 0.70 25.31 18.08
C GLU A 17 -0.47 24.74 17.28
N GLU A 18 -1.06 25.55 16.39
CA GLU A 18 -2.15 25.11 15.51
C GLU A 18 -1.74 23.93 14.61
N GLY A 19 -0.50 23.93 14.12
CA GLY A 19 0.03 22.84 13.30
C GLY A 19 0.30 21.57 14.10
N MET A 20 0.80 21.71 15.33
CA MET A 20 0.97 20.58 16.25
C MET A 20 -0.39 19.98 16.66
N ALA A 21 -1.40 20.83 16.92
CA ALA A 21 -2.76 20.39 17.22
C ALA A 21 -3.38 19.65 16.03
N ALA A 22 -3.24 20.18 14.81
CA ALA A 22 -3.71 19.51 13.60
C ALA A 22 -3.03 18.16 13.35
N ALA A 23 -1.72 18.05 13.60
CA ALA A 23 -1.00 16.79 13.50
C ALA A 23 -1.47 15.77 14.56
N ALA A 24 -1.74 16.20 15.79
CA ALA A 24 -2.28 15.34 16.84
C ALA A 24 -3.72 14.87 16.54
N GLU A 25 -4.57 15.76 16.01
CA GLU A 25 -5.90 15.39 15.52
C GLU A 25 -5.80 14.34 14.40
N PHE A 26 -4.86 14.54 13.47
CA PHE A 26 -4.61 13.60 12.39
C PHE A 26 -4.21 12.21 12.90
N VAL A 27 -3.26 12.13 13.85
CA VAL A 27 -2.87 10.86 14.48
C VAL A 27 -4.07 10.17 15.13
N THR A 28 -4.94 10.94 15.79
CA THR A 28 -6.18 10.42 16.41
C THR A 28 -7.12 9.81 15.36
N LYS A 29 -7.28 10.46 14.20
CA LYS A 29 -8.07 9.93 13.08
C LYS A 29 -7.50 8.63 12.53
N VAL A 30 -6.18 8.54 12.35
CA VAL A 30 -5.51 7.29 11.90
C VAL A 30 -5.67 6.18 12.95
N GLN A 31 -5.50 6.49 14.24
CA GLN A 31 -5.69 5.54 15.34
C GLN A 31 -7.12 4.98 15.38
N ALA A 32 -8.14 5.80 15.08
CA ALA A 32 -9.53 5.36 15.03
C ALA A 32 -9.81 4.36 13.89
N LEU A 33 -9.08 4.47 12.77
CA LEU A 33 -9.17 3.53 11.64
C LEU A 33 -8.40 2.23 11.89
N LEU A 34 -7.45 2.22 12.83
CA LEU A 34 -6.62 1.06 13.18
C LEU A 34 -6.66 0.78 14.70
N PRO A 35 -7.81 0.37 15.26
CA PRO A 35 -8.01 0.26 16.72
C PRO A 35 -7.06 -0.75 17.40
N ASP A 36 -6.59 -1.76 16.66
CA ASP A 36 -5.68 -2.80 17.17
C ASP A 36 -4.19 -2.48 16.93
N VAL A 37 -3.86 -1.29 16.44
CA VAL A 37 -2.50 -0.88 16.09
C VAL A 37 -2.08 0.28 16.99
N SER A 38 -0.88 0.21 17.55
CA SER A 38 -0.27 1.36 18.21
C SER A 38 0.15 2.38 17.16
N VAL A 39 -0.51 3.54 17.09
CA VAL A 39 -0.18 4.63 16.17
C VAL A 39 0.53 5.76 16.92
N SER A 40 1.68 6.20 16.39
CA SER A 40 2.39 7.39 16.87
C SER A 40 2.87 8.25 15.71
N ALA A 41 3.23 9.50 16.00
CA ALA A 41 3.95 10.36 15.07
C ALA A 41 5.34 10.66 15.62
N GLY A 42 6.31 10.72 14.71
CA GLY A 42 7.64 11.26 14.96
C GLY A 42 7.98 12.27 13.86
N TYR A 43 8.81 13.24 14.18
CA TYR A 43 9.11 14.34 13.28
C TYR A 43 10.59 14.43 12.93
N VAL A 44 10.88 14.82 11.69
CA VAL A 44 12.27 15.03 11.24
C VAL A 44 12.92 16.16 12.04
N GLU A 45 12.18 17.24 12.33
CA GLU A 45 12.71 18.41 13.01
C GLU A 45 11.62 19.16 13.79
N LEU A 46 12.04 20.13 14.60
CA LEU A 46 11.21 21.16 15.26
C LEU A 46 10.24 20.72 16.36
N THR A 47 9.70 19.50 16.27
CA THR A 47 8.64 19.00 17.16
C THR A 47 9.09 17.65 17.73
N PRO A 48 9.14 17.47 19.06
CA PRO A 48 9.33 16.15 19.64
C PRO A 48 8.03 15.33 19.62
N PRO A 49 8.10 13.98 19.64
CA PRO A 49 9.33 13.19 19.56
C PRO A 49 9.92 13.17 18.15
N THR A 50 11.22 12.96 18.04
CA THR A 50 11.86 12.66 16.75
C THR A 50 11.40 11.30 16.22
N ILE A 51 11.68 11.01 14.94
CA ILE A 51 11.25 9.73 14.32
C ILE A 51 11.90 8.52 15.01
N ASP A 52 13.19 8.62 15.34
CA ASP A 52 13.94 7.58 16.05
C ASP A 52 13.39 7.34 17.46
N GLU A 53 13.10 8.41 18.21
CA GLU A 53 12.47 8.34 19.54
C GLU A 53 11.10 7.66 19.49
N ALA A 54 10.24 8.09 18.54
CA ALA A 54 8.91 7.53 18.36
C ALA A 54 8.96 6.05 17.96
N LEU A 55 9.92 5.68 17.11
CA LEU A 55 10.14 4.31 16.66
C LEU A 55 10.67 3.42 17.79
N SER A 56 11.71 3.86 18.50
CA SER A 56 12.28 3.12 19.64
C SER A 56 11.21 2.87 20.71
N ALA A 57 10.44 3.90 21.07
CA ALA A 57 9.35 3.78 22.03
C ALA A 57 8.22 2.85 21.56
N ALA A 58 7.94 2.76 20.26
CA ALA A 58 6.96 1.83 19.70
C ALA A 58 7.48 0.38 19.76
N LEU A 59 8.73 0.15 19.36
CA LEU A 59 9.34 -1.18 19.33
C LEU A 59 9.53 -1.77 20.74
N ALA A 60 9.91 -0.95 21.72
CA ALA A 60 10.16 -1.38 23.10
C ALA A 60 8.92 -1.98 23.81
N LYS A 61 7.71 -1.70 23.31
CA LYS A 61 6.45 -2.20 23.87
C LYS A 61 6.06 -3.58 23.34
N MET A 62 6.77 -4.11 22.35
CA MET A 62 6.36 -5.29 21.59
C MET A 62 7.24 -6.50 21.91
N LYS A 63 6.62 -7.69 21.99
CA LYS A 63 7.36 -8.94 22.23
C LYS A 63 8.14 -9.37 20.98
N ASN A 64 7.56 -9.15 19.81
CA ASN A 64 8.22 -9.30 18.51
C ASN A 64 8.26 -7.91 17.85
N PRO A 65 9.35 -7.14 18.03
CA PRO A 65 9.37 -5.72 17.69
C PRO A 65 9.25 -5.52 16.18
N ARG A 66 8.08 -5.01 15.77
CA ARG A 66 7.77 -4.75 14.36
C ARG A 66 7.12 -3.39 14.22
N ALA A 67 7.59 -2.58 13.29
CA ALA A 67 6.98 -1.30 12.99
C ALA A 67 6.89 -1.06 11.47
N VAL A 68 5.98 -0.18 11.10
CA VAL A 68 5.86 0.37 9.76
C VAL A 68 6.00 1.88 9.87
N VAL A 69 6.92 2.45 9.11
CA VAL A 69 7.12 3.90 9.03
C VAL A 69 6.50 4.42 7.74
N VAL A 70 5.55 5.36 7.89
CA VAL A 70 4.86 6.00 6.76
C VAL A 70 5.28 7.47 6.65
N PRO A 71 5.98 7.86 5.56
CA PRO A 71 6.29 9.27 5.31
C PRO A 71 5.03 10.07 5.02
N LEU A 72 4.78 11.09 5.83
CA LEU A 72 3.76 12.08 5.59
C LEU A 72 4.29 13.19 4.66
N MET A 73 4.70 12.77 3.46
CA MET A 73 5.39 13.58 2.44
C MET A 73 4.65 13.47 1.10
N VAL A 74 4.40 14.60 0.43
CA VAL A 74 3.65 14.60 -0.84
C VAL A 74 4.51 14.07 -2.00
N GLY A 75 5.76 14.55 -2.10
CA GLY A 75 6.70 14.15 -3.15
C GLY A 75 7.98 13.55 -2.59
N THR A 76 8.85 13.14 -3.49
CA THR A 76 10.21 12.70 -3.13
C THR A 76 11.03 13.88 -2.57
N GLY A 77 12.05 13.63 -1.74
CA GLY A 77 12.92 14.68 -1.21
C GLY A 77 14.02 14.14 -0.30
N GLY A 78 14.87 15.04 0.21
CA GLY A 78 15.95 14.69 1.15
C GLY A 78 15.44 13.89 2.35
N HIS A 79 14.33 14.33 2.95
CA HIS A 79 13.67 13.63 4.05
C HIS A 79 13.32 12.18 3.72
N VAL A 80 12.69 11.94 2.56
CA VAL A 80 12.26 10.59 2.15
C VAL A 80 13.46 9.70 1.80
N ARG A 81 14.54 10.29 1.27
CA ARG A 81 15.71 9.55 0.76
C ARG A 81 16.80 9.32 1.79
N MET A 82 16.93 10.19 2.78
CA MET A 82 18.05 10.23 3.72
C MET A 82 17.57 10.31 5.18
N ASP A 83 16.89 11.41 5.57
CA ASP A 83 16.66 11.70 6.98
C ASP A 83 15.76 10.65 7.67
N ILE A 84 14.66 10.23 7.03
CA ILE A 84 13.79 9.18 7.59
C ILE A 84 14.51 7.83 7.64
N PRO A 85 15.18 7.35 6.56
CA PRO A 85 16.02 6.15 6.64
C PRO A 85 17.09 6.18 7.74
N GLU A 86 17.76 7.31 7.96
CA GLU A 86 18.75 7.48 9.03
C GLU A 86 18.09 7.37 10.41
N ALA A 87 16.98 8.08 10.64
CA ALA A 87 16.22 7.99 11.89
C ALA A 87 15.66 6.57 12.14
N ILE A 88 15.32 5.82 11.08
CA ILE A 88 14.93 4.40 11.20
C ILE A 88 16.12 3.55 11.68
N ALA A 89 17.33 3.79 11.16
CA ALA A 89 18.51 3.08 11.60
C ALA A 89 18.83 3.37 13.07
N GLU A 90 18.74 4.63 13.48
CA GLU A 90 18.95 5.09 14.86
C GLU A 90 17.89 4.51 15.82
N GLY A 91 16.60 4.63 15.48
CA GLY A 91 15.50 4.12 16.31
C GLY A 91 15.47 2.60 16.47
N ARG A 92 16.27 1.86 15.68
CA ARG A 92 16.46 0.40 15.79
C ARG A 92 17.71 0.00 16.58
N ALA A 93 18.58 0.94 16.95
CA ALA A 93 19.88 0.64 17.54
C ALA A 93 19.77 -0.27 18.78
N ASP A 94 18.76 -0.04 19.63
CA ASP A 94 18.52 -0.81 20.86
C ASP A 94 17.70 -2.09 20.64
N SER A 95 17.29 -2.38 19.41
CA SER A 95 16.50 -3.56 19.07
C SER A 95 17.00 -4.25 17.78
N PRO A 96 18.09 -5.03 17.86
CA PRO A 96 18.69 -5.68 16.68
C PRO A 96 17.77 -6.65 15.94
N ILE A 97 16.78 -7.22 16.64
CA ILE A 97 15.78 -8.13 16.07
C ILE A 97 14.58 -7.39 15.45
N ALA A 98 14.48 -6.07 15.62
CA ALA A 98 13.34 -5.30 15.16
C ALA A 98 13.23 -5.33 13.64
N GLN A 99 12.02 -5.59 13.15
CA GLN A 99 11.71 -5.49 11.73
C GLN A 99 10.96 -4.19 11.48
N VAL A 100 11.55 -3.31 10.68
CA VAL A 100 10.92 -2.04 10.33
C VAL A 100 10.70 -2.00 8.83
N ALA A 101 9.44 -1.91 8.43
CA ALA A 101 9.07 -1.66 7.04
C ALA A 101 9.01 -0.15 6.79
N TYR A 102 9.59 0.31 5.69
CA TYR A 102 9.50 1.68 5.24
C TYR A 102 8.64 1.75 3.98
N THR A 103 7.58 2.54 4.02
CA THR A 103 6.60 2.61 2.93
C THR A 103 6.93 3.71 1.92
N ALA A 104 6.28 3.67 0.75
CA ALA A 104 6.27 4.82 -0.14
C ALA A 104 5.61 6.03 0.54
N HIS A 105 6.07 7.23 0.19
CA HIS A 105 5.40 8.47 0.58
C HIS A 105 3.97 8.56 0.00
N LEU A 106 3.25 9.63 0.34
CA LEU A 106 1.83 9.77 -0.04
C LEU A 106 1.64 9.76 -1.55
N GLY A 107 2.45 10.53 -2.27
CA GLY A 107 2.40 10.62 -3.73
C GLY A 107 1.10 11.28 -4.23
N PRO A 108 0.85 11.24 -5.55
CA PRO A 108 -0.34 11.83 -6.17
C PRO A 108 -1.56 10.90 -6.03
N ASP A 109 -1.95 10.56 -4.79
CA ASP A 109 -3.14 9.74 -4.55
C ASP A 109 -4.40 10.51 -5.01
N PRO A 110 -5.33 9.89 -5.78
CA PRO A 110 -6.54 10.54 -6.26
C PRO A 110 -7.37 11.21 -5.17
N ARG A 111 -7.41 10.64 -3.95
CA ARG A 111 -8.17 11.21 -2.83
C ARG A 111 -7.54 12.51 -2.34
N LEU A 112 -6.21 12.62 -2.37
CA LEU A 112 -5.52 13.85 -2.00
C LEU A 112 -5.68 14.91 -3.08
N ILE A 113 -5.65 14.52 -4.36
CA ILE A 113 -5.98 15.42 -5.48
C ILE A 113 -7.38 16.01 -5.28
N ASP A 114 -8.35 15.17 -4.93
CA ASP A 114 -9.73 15.60 -4.70
C ASP A 114 -9.84 16.52 -3.50
N ARG A 115 -9.05 16.26 -2.45
CA ARG A 115 -8.96 17.16 -1.31
C ARG A 115 -8.37 18.52 -1.70
N VAL A 116 -7.36 18.57 -2.57
CA VAL A 116 -6.82 19.85 -3.08
C VAL A 116 -7.86 20.60 -3.90
N ILE A 117 -8.56 19.91 -4.81
CA ILE A 117 -9.65 20.49 -5.62
C ILE A 117 -10.74 21.06 -4.70
N PHE A 118 -11.13 20.31 -3.67
CA PHE A 118 -12.09 20.79 -2.68
C PHE A 118 -11.65 22.10 -2.01
N ARG A 119 -10.37 22.22 -1.63
CA ARG A 119 -9.83 23.45 -1.02
C ARG A 119 -9.77 24.63 -1.99
N ILE A 120 -9.46 24.37 -3.26
CA ILE A 120 -9.50 25.39 -4.30
C ILE A 120 -10.94 25.86 -4.51
N ASP A 121 -11.90 24.94 -4.55
CA ASP A 121 -13.31 25.23 -4.76
C ASP A 121 -13.94 25.96 -3.57
N GLU A 122 -13.55 25.60 -2.35
CA GLU A 122 -13.89 26.34 -1.12
C GLU A 122 -13.39 27.79 -1.20
N ALA A 123 -12.14 27.98 -1.64
CA ALA A 123 -11.54 29.31 -1.73
C ALA A 123 -12.08 30.16 -2.89
N ARG A 124 -12.36 29.55 -4.05
CA ARG A 124 -12.96 30.26 -5.19
C ARG A 124 -14.40 30.66 -4.90
N ASN A 125 -15.09 29.92 -4.04
CA ASN A 125 -16.48 30.12 -3.68
C ASN A 125 -17.39 30.25 -4.93
N GLU A 126 -17.91 31.45 -5.19
CA GLU A 126 -18.85 31.71 -6.27
C GLU A 126 -18.21 31.83 -7.66
N TRP A 127 -16.89 31.91 -7.76
CA TRP A 127 -16.22 32.05 -9.06
C TRP A 127 -16.33 30.78 -9.90
N ALA A 128 -16.74 30.92 -11.16
CA ALA A 128 -16.69 29.81 -12.12
C ALA A 128 -15.27 29.27 -12.27
N ALA A 129 -15.12 27.94 -12.33
CA ALA A 129 -13.82 27.30 -12.50
C ALA A 129 -13.11 27.80 -13.78
N SER A 130 -13.85 27.90 -14.89
CA SER A 130 -13.36 28.39 -16.20
C SER A 130 -12.78 29.80 -16.18
N ASP A 131 -13.11 30.60 -15.16
CA ASP A 131 -12.70 32.00 -15.01
C ASP A 131 -11.71 32.19 -13.85
N THR A 132 -11.32 31.10 -13.19
CA THR A 132 -10.43 31.10 -12.02
C THR A 132 -9.07 30.55 -12.41
N THR A 133 -8.02 31.35 -12.22
CA THR A 133 -6.63 30.88 -12.30
C THR A 133 -6.16 30.42 -10.93
N VAL A 134 -5.51 29.26 -10.86
CA VAL A 134 -4.92 28.75 -9.61
C VAL A 134 -3.41 28.98 -9.64
N VAL A 135 -2.89 29.63 -8.60
CA VAL A 135 -1.44 29.67 -8.34
C VAL A 135 -1.14 28.61 -7.27
N PHE A 136 -0.57 27.49 -7.70
CA PHE A 136 -0.36 26.30 -6.87
C PHE A 136 1.05 26.31 -6.25
N VAL A 137 1.10 26.52 -4.93
CA VAL A 137 2.32 26.86 -4.19
C VAL A 137 2.90 25.64 -3.50
N GLY A 138 4.10 25.22 -3.90
CA GLY A 138 4.88 24.20 -3.19
C GLY A 138 5.91 24.81 -2.24
N ARG A 139 6.58 23.97 -1.43
CA ARG A 139 7.74 24.41 -0.63
C ARG A 139 8.94 24.74 -1.54
N GLY A 140 9.12 23.90 -2.56
CA GLY A 140 10.32 23.80 -3.36
C GLY A 140 11.34 22.88 -2.70
N ALA A 141 12.15 22.19 -3.50
CA ALA A 141 13.24 21.36 -3.01
C ALA A 141 14.46 21.47 -3.92
N LEU A 142 15.64 21.16 -3.36
CA LEU A 142 16.88 21.04 -4.13
C LEU A 142 16.90 19.78 -5.01
N VAL A 143 16.05 18.80 -4.70
CA VAL A 143 15.88 17.57 -5.47
C VAL A 143 14.91 17.83 -6.64
N PRO A 144 15.36 17.80 -7.90
CA PRO A 144 14.51 18.16 -9.05
C PRO A 144 13.24 17.31 -9.18
N GLU A 145 13.31 16.04 -8.84
CA GLU A 145 12.17 15.11 -8.90
C GLU A 145 11.01 15.55 -8.01
N ALA A 146 11.31 16.14 -6.84
CA ALA A 146 10.30 16.68 -5.93
C ALA A 146 9.50 17.84 -6.57
N ASN A 147 10.20 18.68 -7.33
CA ASN A 147 9.59 19.81 -8.03
C ASN A 147 8.80 19.31 -9.25
N ALA A 148 9.31 18.29 -9.94
CA ALA A 148 8.59 17.62 -11.02
C ALA A 148 7.29 16.96 -10.53
N ASP A 149 7.29 16.35 -9.35
CA ASP A 149 6.09 15.80 -8.70
C ASP A 149 5.05 16.90 -8.42
N HIS A 150 5.48 18.08 -7.97
CA HIS A 150 4.59 19.23 -7.77
C HIS A 150 3.95 19.70 -9.08
N CYS A 151 4.74 19.81 -10.16
CA CYS A 151 4.23 20.14 -11.49
C CYS A 151 3.28 19.06 -12.04
N ARG A 152 3.60 17.78 -11.80
CA ARG A 152 2.72 16.66 -12.17
C ARG A 152 1.39 16.75 -11.43
N LEU A 153 1.41 17.04 -10.13
CA LEU A 153 0.19 17.19 -9.34
C LEU A 153 -0.69 18.33 -9.86
N ALA A 154 -0.11 19.50 -10.15
CA ALA A 154 -0.82 20.61 -10.78
C ALA A 154 -1.47 20.19 -12.11
N ARG A 155 -0.76 19.43 -12.93
CA ARG A 155 -1.30 18.93 -14.19
C ARG A 155 -2.48 17.99 -14.00
N LEU A 156 -2.40 17.07 -13.03
CA LEU A 156 -3.51 16.16 -12.70
C LEU A 156 -4.76 16.91 -12.21
N ILE A 157 -4.57 17.97 -11.42
CA ILE A 157 -5.67 18.83 -10.96
C ILE A 157 -6.31 19.56 -12.15
N GLN A 158 -5.50 20.12 -13.06
CA GLN A 158 -5.98 20.84 -14.25
C GLN A 158 -6.88 19.97 -15.14
N GLU A 159 -6.51 18.70 -15.33
CA GLU A 159 -7.29 17.75 -16.14
C GLU A 159 -8.62 17.37 -15.48
N LYS A 160 -8.71 17.46 -14.15
CA LYS A 160 -9.90 17.04 -13.40
C LYS A 160 -10.89 18.17 -13.10
N ALA A 161 -10.40 19.38 -12.84
CA ALA A 161 -11.22 20.46 -12.29
C ALA A 161 -11.53 21.61 -13.27
N HIS A 162 -10.96 21.58 -14.48
CA HIS A 162 -11.26 22.52 -15.56
C HIS A 162 -11.16 24.02 -15.17
N TYR A 163 -10.20 24.36 -14.30
CA TYR A 163 -9.85 25.75 -14.02
C TYR A 163 -9.31 26.46 -15.26
N ALA A 164 -9.38 27.80 -15.30
CA ALA A 164 -8.86 28.60 -16.41
C ALA A 164 -7.39 28.27 -16.73
N SER A 165 -6.58 28.18 -15.67
CA SER A 165 -5.18 27.74 -15.71
C SER A 165 -4.72 27.35 -14.31
N ILE A 166 -3.66 26.55 -14.23
CA ILE A 166 -2.92 26.31 -12.99
C ILE A 166 -1.44 26.61 -13.22
N ASP A 167 -0.92 27.60 -12.52
CA ASP A 167 0.48 28.00 -12.54
C ASP A 167 1.18 27.52 -11.26
N THR A 168 2.31 26.84 -11.40
CA THR A 168 3.09 26.34 -10.25
C THR A 168 4.13 27.36 -9.81
N CYS A 169 4.25 27.56 -8.49
CA CYS A 169 5.32 28.35 -7.90
C CYS A 169 5.73 27.77 -6.54
N TYR A 170 6.70 28.41 -5.89
CA TYR A 170 7.27 27.93 -4.63
C TYR A 170 7.40 29.04 -3.59
N ILE A 171 7.40 28.66 -2.32
CA ILE A 171 7.42 29.62 -1.21
C ILE A 171 8.83 29.91 -0.69
N GLN A 172 9.81 29.00 -0.86
CA GLN A 172 11.06 29.08 -0.11
C GLN A 172 12.34 28.71 -0.89
N VAL A 173 12.38 27.55 -1.55
CA VAL A 173 13.68 26.94 -1.93
C VAL A 173 14.10 27.25 -3.37
N VAL A 174 13.15 27.27 -4.29
CA VAL A 174 13.41 27.40 -5.73
C VAL A 174 12.48 28.42 -6.37
N GLU A 175 12.80 28.85 -7.58
CA GLU A 175 11.98 29.77 -8.39
C GLU A 175 11.06 28.98 -9.35
N PRO A 176 9.96 29.57 -9.85
CA PRO A 176 9.47 30.91 -9.53
C PRO A 176 8.87 30.99 -8.11
N ASN A 177 9.18 32.05 -7.38
CA ASN A 177 8.58 32.30 -6.08
C ASN A 177 7.11 32.75 -6.20
N LEU A 178 6.38 32.78 -5.08
CA LEU A 178 4.96 33.14 -5.07
C LEU A 178 4.64 34.51 -5.71
N ARG A 179 5.46 35.55 -5.49
CA ARG A 179 5.23 36.86 -6.12
C ARG A 179 5.37 36.77 -7.63
N THR A 180 6.41 36.09 -8.10
CA THR A 180 6.63 35.83 -9.54
C THR A 180 5.47 35.01 -10.13
N GLY A 181 4.96 34.02 -9.40
CA GLY A 181 3.79 33.23 -9.81
C GLY A 181 2.53 34.09 -10.00
N LEU A 182 2.25 34.98 -9.04
CA LEU A 182 1.13 35.94 -9.13
C LEU A 182 1.32 36.95 -10.28
N ASP A 183 2.54 37.47 -10.46
CA ASP A 183 2.87 38.38 -11.56
C ASP A 183 2.67 37.70 -12.92
N ASN A 184 3.07 36.43 -13.05
CA ASN A 184 2.88 35.65 -14.27
C ASN A 184 1.39 35.41 -14.55
N ALA A 185 0.61 35.00 -13.56
CA ALA A 185 -0.83 34.82 -13.69
C ALA A 185 -1.53 36.11 -14.14
N LYS A 186 -1.20 37.26 -13.49
CA LYS A 186 -1.75 38.57 -13.87
C LYS A 186 -1.37 38.95 -15.30
N ARG A 187 -0.11 38.73 -15.70
CA ARG A 187 0.40 39.02 -17.06
C ARG A 187 -0.29 38.18 -18.13
N SER A 188 -0.66 36.94 -17.79
CA SER A 188 -1.46 36.04 -18.63
C SER A 188 -2.95 36.41 -18.68
N GLY A 189 -3.36 37.48 -17.99
CA GLY A 189 -4.72 38.01 -18.04
C GLY A 189 -5.60 37.62 -16.86
N ALA A 190 -5.09 36.90 -15.86
CA ALA A 190 -5.88 36.50 -14.69
C ALA A 190 -6.39 37.74 -13.92
N ARG A 191 -7.65 37.68 -13.51
CA ARG A 191 -8.30 38.69 -12.65
C ARG A 191 -8.90 38.08 -11.37
N LYS A 192 -9.15 36.77 -11.37
CA LYS A 192 -9.63 35.98 -10.24
C LYS A 192 -8.61 34.88 -9.98
N ILE A 193 -7.82 35.02 -8.92
CA ILE A 193 -6.75 34.09 -8.60
C ILE A 193 -7.03 33.39 -7.28
N VAL A 194 -6.97 32.07 -7.28
CA VAL A 194 -6.86 31.28 -6.06
C VAL A 194 -5.41 30.87 -5.84
N VAL A 195 -4.81 31.31 -4.74
CA VAL A 195 -3.50 30.83 -4.29
C VAL A 195 -3.73 29.59 -3.43
N MET A 196 -3.32 28.42 -3.93
CA MET A 196 -3.54 27.14 -3.24
C MET A 196 -2.22 26.59 -2.70
N PRO A 197 -2.02 26.55 -1.37
CA PRO A 197 -0.83 25.95 -0.77
C PRO A 197 -0.87 24.42 -0.79
N ASN A 198 0.15 23.78 -1.36
CA ASN A 198 0.34 22.32 -1.32
C ASN A 198 1.03 21.88 -0.02
N PHE A 199 0.41 22.18 1.13
CA PHE A 199 0.91 21.82 2.46
C PHE A 199 -0.14 21.02 3.22
N LEU A 200 0.32 20.09 4.06
CA LEU A 200 -0.57 19.19 4.78
C LEU A 200 -1.24 19.87 5.98
N PHE A 201 -0.48 20.60 6.79
CA PHE A 201 -0.97 21.21 8.04
C PHE A 201 -0.61 22.69 8.17
N PRO A 202 -1.31 23.43 9.04
CA PRO A 202 -0.92 24.77 9.46
C PRO A 202 0.56 24.86 9.86
N GLY A 203 1.19 25.96 9.47
CA GLY A 203 2.60 26.18 9.75
C GLY A 203 3.10 27.49 9.14
N ARG A 204 4.38 27.76 9.32
CA ARG A 204 5.01 29.01 8.86
C ARG A 204 4.85 29.24 7.36
N LEU A 205 4.89 28.19 6.54
CA LEU A 205 4.73 28.30 5.09
C LEU A 205 3.31 28.72 4.68
N ARG A 206 2.29 28.27 5.42
CA ARG A 206 0.90 28.74 5.23
C ARG A 206 0.78 30.22 5.57
N ASP A 207 1.32 30.63 6.71
CA ASP A 207 1.26 32.03 7.16
C ASP A 207 1.93 32.96 6.15
N TRP A 208 3.14 32.59 5.68
CA TRP A 208 3.85 33.32 4.62
C TRP A 208 3.07 33.39 3.30
N THR A 209 2.39 32.29 2.91
CA THR A 209 1.57 32.28 1.70
C THR A 209 0.46 33.33 1.78
N ARG A 210 -0.18 33.48 2.95
CA ARG A 210 -1.21 34.50 3.18
C ARG A 210 -0.64 35.91 3.19
N GLU A 211 0.42 36.13 3.95
CA GLU A 211 1.08 37.43 4.07
C GLU A 211 1.54 37.96 2.71
N ILE A 212 2.27 37.13 1.94
CA ILE A 212 2.78 37.51 0.61
C ILE A 212 1.64 37.77 -0.37
N SER A 213 0.58 36.94 -0.34
CA SER A 213 -0.58 37.13 -1.22
C SER A 213 -1.34 38.42 -0.91
N ALA A 214 -1.55 38.73 0.38
CA ALA A 214 -2.22 39.95 0.82
C ALA A 214 -1.42 41.21 0.46
N GLU A 215 -0.10 41.19 0.67
CA GLU A 215 0.79 42.29 0.28
C GLU A 215 0.80 42.52 -1.24
N TRP A 216 0.76 41.43 -2.02
CA TRP A 216 0.70 41.52 -3.48
C TRP A 216 -0.66 42.06 -3.94
N GLN A 217 -1.77 41.59 -3.36
CA GLN A 217 -3.13 42.07 -3.61
C GLN A 217 -3.27 43.58 -3.35
N ALA A 218 -2.70 44.07 -2.25
CA ALA A 218 -2.74 45.50 -1.91
C ALA A 218 -2.11 46.41 -2.99
N LYS A 219 -1.16 45.87 -3.77
CA LYS A 219 -0.49 46.58 -4.88
C LYS A 219 -1.16 46.37 -6.23
N ASN A 220 -2.13 45.46 -6.32
CA ASN A 220 -2.78 45.05 -7.57
C ASN A 220 -4.33 45.03 -7.40
N PRO A 221 -4.97 46.19 -7.18
CA PRO A 221 -6.41 46.26 -6.87
C PRO A 221 -7.32 45.83 -8.01
N ASP A 222 -6.79 45.66 -9.23
CA ASP A 222 -7.50 45.18 -10.42
C ASP A 222 -7.63 43.65 -10.49
N VAL A 223 -6.95 42.93 -9.60
CA VAL A 223 -7.00 41.46 -9.48
C VAL A 223 -7.54 41.13 -8.10
N GLU A 224 -8.43 40.14 -7.99
CA GLU A 224 -8.88 39.61 -6.70
C GLU A 224 -8.17 38.28 -6.42
N VAL A 225 -7.55 38.17 -5.25
CA VAL A 225 -6.79 37.01 -4.78
C VAL A 225 -7.46 36.40 -3.55
N ARG A 226 -7.76 35.11 -3.61
CA ARG A 226 -8.26 34.30 -2.48
C ARG A 226 -7.24 33.21 -2.16
N VAL A 227 -6.98 32.95 -0.89
CA VAL A 227 -5.97 31.96 -0.46
C VAL A 227 -6.69 30.73 0.10
N GLY A 228 -6.43 29.57 -0.49
CA GLY A 228 -6.95 28.30 0.00
C GLY A 228 -6.32 27.87 1.31
N GLU A 229 -7.04 27.05 2.06
CA GLU A 229 -6.52 26.41 3.25
C GLU A 229 -5.61 25.22 2.94
N VAL A 230 -4.76 24.85 3.89
CA VAL A 230 -3.96 23.60 3.83
C VAL A 230 -4.87 22.36 3.75
N LEU A 231 -4.35 21.19 3.34
CA LEU A 231 -5.19 19.98 3.24
C LEU A 231 -5.92 19.69 4.57
N GLY A 232 -5.19 19.79 5.68
CA GLY A 232 -5.67 19.58 7.04
C GLY A 232 -5.74 18.11 7.45
N PRO A 233 -6.15 17.83 8.70
CA PRO A 233 -6.35 16.48 9.23
C PRO A 233 -7.61 15.83 8.65
N CYS A 234 -7.64 15.62 7.34
CA CYS A 234 -8.79 15.10 6.61
C CYS A 234 -8.82 13.55 6.58
N ASP A 235 -10.02 12.99 6.40
CA ASP A 235 -10.23 11.54 6.40
C ASP A 235 -9.59 10.88 5.18
N GLU A 236 -9.51 11.60 4.06
CA GLU A 236 -8.81 11.17 2.85
C GLU A 236 -7.32 10.92 3.12
N LEU A 237 -6.66 11.84 3.82
CA LEU A 237 -5.26 11.68 4.19
C LEU A 237 -5.05 10.52 5.17
N ALA A 238 -5.99 10.34 6.12
CA ALA A 238 -5.91 9.24 7.07
C ALA A 238 -6.05 7.89 6.36
N ALA A 239 -7.01 7.79 5.42
CA ALA A 239 -7.20 6.59 4.60
C ALA A 239 -5.97 6.26 3.74
N VAL A 240 -5.30 7.26 3.16
CA VAL A 240 -4.06 7.03 2.40
C VAL A 240 -2.96 6.47 3.30
N VAL A 241 -2.77 7.01 4.50
CA VAL A 241 -1.78 6.49 5.46
C VAL A 241 -2.10 5.06 5.88
N VAL A 242 -3.38 4.76 6.14
CA VAL A 242 -3.85 3.41 6.44
C VAL A 242 -3.57 2.45 5.29
N ASP A 243 -3.80 2.86 4.04
CA ASP A 243 -3.49 2.02 2.88
C ASP A 243 -1.99 1.75 2.74
N ARG A 244 -1.13 2.76 2.99
CA ARG A 244 0.33 2.57 2.99
C ARG A 244 0.76 1.59 4.08
N TYR A 245 0.16 1.69 5.27
CA TYR A 245 0.39 0.76 6.37
C TYR A 245 -0.03 -0.66 6.00
N LEU A 246 -1.30 -0.86 5.62
CA LEU A 246 -1.87 -2.17 5.32
C LEU A 246 -1.20 -2.85 4.12
N ALA A 247 -0.70 -2.09 3.14
CA ALA A 247 0.08 -2.64 2.03
C ALA A 247 1.36 -3.38 2.49
N THR A 248 1.84 -3.12 3.71
CA THR A 248 3.01 -3.80 4.30
C THR A 248 2.66 -4.80 5.42
N VAL A 249 1.42 -4.78 5.90
CA VAL A 249 0.97 -5.64 7.00
C VAL A 249 0.06 -6.73 6.45
N PRO A 250 0.52 -7.99 6.37
CA PRO A 250 -0.33 -9.07 5.87
C PRO A 250 -1.50 -9.34 6.82
N ASP A 251 -2.70 -9.57 6.25
CA ASP A 251 -3.95 -9.91 6.97
C ASP A 251 -3.88 -11.23 7.76
N ALA A 252 -2.88 -12.07 7.47
CA ALA A 252 -2.64 -13.36 8.09
C ALA A 252 -1.14 -13.51 8.39
N ALA A 253 -0.77 -14.55 9.15
CA ALA A 253 0.63 -14.91 9.31
C ALA A 253 1.28 -15.02 7.91
N PRO A 254 2.45 -14.40 7.70
CA PRO A 254 3.10 -14.42 6.39
C PRO A 254 3.37 -15.86 5.98
N VAL A 255 3.06 -16.19 4.73
CA VAL A 255 3.38 -17.50 4.17
C VAL A 255 4.90 -17.62 4.10
N TYR A 256 5.44 -18.62 4.79
CA TYR A 256 6.83 -18.99 4.62
C TYR A 256 6.99 -19.69 3.27
N LEU A 257 7.67 -19.04 2.31
CA LEU A 257 7.90 -19.60 0.99
C LEU A 257 8.94 -20.72 1.10
N SER A 258 8.46 -21.96 0.97
CA SER A 258 9.29 -23.16 0.92
C SER A 258 8.84 -24.05 -0.23
N GLY A 259 9.80 -24.72 -0.88
CA GLY A 259 9.51 -25.73 -1.89
C GLY A 259 9.19 -27.08 -1.26
N LEU A 260 8.25 -27.83 -1.84
CA LEU A 260 7.94 -29.19 -1.42
C LEU A 260 8.61 -30.21 -2.35
N MET A 261 9.44 -31.09 -1.78
CA MET A 261 10.04 -32.22 -2.49
C MET A 261 9.07 -33.41 -2.45
N LEU A 262 8.24 -33.55 -3.50
CA LEU A 262 7.16 -34.54 -3.54
C LEU A 262 7.48 -35.82 -4.32
N ASN A 263 8.68 -35.95 -4.88
CA ASN A 263 9.06 -37.14 -5.64
C ASN A 263 8.90 -38.42 -4.80
N GLY A 264 8.06 -39.34 -5.28
CA GLY A 264 7.71 -40.60 -4.61
C GLY A 264 6.86 -40.46 -3.34
N ARG A 265 6.41 -39.25 -2.98
CA ARG A 265 5.60 -38.98 -1.78
C ARG A 265 4.11 -39.08 -2.09
N GLU A 266 3.34 -39.59 -1.13
CA GLU A 266 1.88 -39.68 -1.21
C GLU A 266 1.25 -38.29 -1.12
N VAL A 267 0.40 -37.96 -2.09
CA VAL A 267 -0.37 -36.71 -2.16
C VAL A 267 -1.84 -37.03 -2.39
N LEU A 268 -2.69 -36.55 -1.49
CA LEU A 268 -4.14 -36.72 -1.59
C LEU A 268 -4.77 -35.48 -2.24
N VAL A 269 -5.63 -35.70 -3.23
CA VAL A 269 -6.50 -34.67 -3.79
C VAL A 269 -7.95 -35.06 -3.54
N VAL A 270 -8.67 -34.26 -2.77
CA VAL A 270 -10.09 -34.47 -2.46
C VAL A 270 -10.92 -33.56 -3.35
N GLY A 271 -11.69 -34.17 -4.26
CA GLY A 271 -12.35 -33.47 -5.37
C GLY A 271 -11.60 -33.64 -6.69
N ALA A 272 -12.33 -33.78 -7.79
CA ALA A 272 -11.76 -34.07 -9.11
C ALA A 272 -12.31 -33.17 -10.23
N GLY A 273 -12.74 -31.94 -9.92
CA GLY A 273 -13.18 -30.95 -10.92
C GLY A 273 -12.01 -30.22 -11.61
N ASN A 274 -12.33 -29.21 -12.44
CA ASN A 274 -11.36 -28.43 -13.23
C ASN A 274 -10.16 -27.87 -12.44
N VAL A 275 -10.39 -27.45 -11.19
CA VAL A 275 -9.32 -26.94 -10.32
C VAL A 275 -8.35 -28.06 -9.94
N ALA A 276 -8.86 -29.26 -9.64
CA ALA A 276 -8.06 -30.43 -9.34
C ALA A 276 -7.27 -30.89 -10.58
N ALA A 277 -7.92 -31.01 -11.74
CA ALA A 277 -7.28 -31.40 -13.00
C ALA A 277 -6.04 -30.54 -13.33
N ARG A 278 -6.15 -29.22 -13.17
CA ARG A 278 -5.03 -28.28 -13.38
C ARG A 278 -3.86 -28.49 -12.40
N ARG A 279 -4.14 -28.91 -11.17
CA ARG A 279 -3.12 -29.08 -10.11
C ARG A 279 -2.49 -30.47 -10.13
N VAL A 280 -3.25 -31.49 -10.46
CA VAL A 280 -2.78 -32.88 -10.55
C VAL A 280 -1.64 -33.01 -11.54
N ARG A 281 -1.72 -32.36 -12.70
CA ARG A 281 -0.62 -32.38 -13.68
C ARG A 281 0.71 -31.91 -13.06
N ALA A 282 0.71 -30.77 -12.37
CA ALA A 282 1.92 -30.25 -11.74
C ALA A 282 2.47 -31.17 -10.64
N LEU A 283 1.59 -31.88 -9.91
CA LEU A 283 2.00 -32.87 -8.90
C LEU A 283 2.64 -34.11 -9.54
N LEU A 284 2.09 -34.60 -10.66
CA LEU A 284 2.66 -35.70 -11.41
C LEU A 284 4.02 -35.34 -12.02
N ASP A 285 4.15 -34.12 -12.57
CA ASP A 285 5.41 -33.65 -13.18
C ASP A 285 6.58 -33.61 -12.17
N VAL A 286 6.29 -33.39 -10.86
CA VAL A 286 7.31 -33.44 -9.78
C VAL A 286 7.47 -34.82 -9.14
N GLY A 287 6.81 -35.85 -9.71
CA GLY A 287 6.94 -37.24 -9.30
C GLY A 287 6.10 -37.64 -8.08
N ALA A 288 5.07 -36.88 -7.71
CA ALA A 288 4.19 -37.25 -6.61
C ALA A 288 3.37 -38.53 -6.91
N LYS A 289 3.15 -39.35 -5.88
CA LYS A 289 2.19 -40.44 -5.94
C LYS A 289 0.81 -39.87 -5.61
N VAL A 290 0.04 -39.60 -6.66
CA VAL A 290 -1.24 -38.88 -6.52
C VAL A 290 -2.38 -39.88 -6.32
N THR A 291 -3.13 -39.69 -5.23
CA THR A 291 -4.42 -40.34 -5.02
C THR A 291 -5.52 -39.28 -5.07
N VAL A 292 -6.55 -39.52 -5.87
CA VAL A 292 -7.73 -38.66 -6.01
C VAL A 292 -8.93 -39.36 -5.38
N VAL A 293 -9.66 -38.66 -4.51
CA VAL A 293 -10.93 -39.16 -3.94
C VAL A 293 -12.06 -38.23 -4.38
N SER A 294 -12.96 -38.74 -5.23
CA SER A 294 -14.15 -38.02 -5.65
C SER A 294 -15.18 -38.95 -6.30
N PRO A 295 -16.50 -38.77 -6.08
CA PRO A 295 -17.54 -39.59 -6.74
C PRO A 295 -17.57 -39.45 -8.27
N GLU A 296 -17.21 -38.25 -8.75
CA GLU A 296 -17.19 -37.87 -10.15
C GLU A 296 -15.85 -37.19 -10.45
N ALA A 297 -15.37 -37.30 -11.68
CA ALA A 297 -14.09 -36.73 -12.08
C ALA A 297 -14.17 -36.08 -13.45
N ASP A 298 -13.44 -34.98 -13.60
CA ASP A 298 -13.16 -34.35 -14.89
C ASP A 298 -12.49 -35.36 -15.84
N PRO A 299 -12.79 -35.35 -17.15
CA PRO A 299 -12.21 -36.29 -18.12
C PRO A 299 -10.68 -36.37 -18.10
N VAL A 300 -9.98 -35.27 -17.76
CA VAL A 300 -8.52 -35.26 -17.64
C VAL A 300 -8.04 -36.13 -16.48
N ILE A 301 -8.75 -36.13 -15.34
CA ILE A 301 -8.42 -36.98 -14.20
C ILE A 301 -8.69 -38.45 -14.53
N VAL A 302 -9.80 -38.75 -15.21
CA VAL A 302 -10.12 -40.11 -15.68
C VAL A 302 -9.01 -40.63 -16.59
N ALA A 303 -8.57 -39.82 -17.56
CA ALA A 303 -7.49 -40.19 -18.46
C ALA A 303 -6.15 -40.48 -17.74
N TYR A 304 -5.80 -39.70 -16.71
CA TYR A 304 -4.62 -39.99 -15.90
C TYR A 304 -4.75 -41.29 -15.10
N ALA A 305 -5.95 -41.59 -14.59
CA ALA A 305 -6.22 -42.84 -13.87
C ALA A 305 -6.13 -44.06 -14.80
N ASP A 306 -6.75 -43.98 -15.98
CA ASP A 306 -6.73 -45.05 -17.00
C ASP A 306 -5.31 -45.32 -17.51
N ALA A 307 -4.48 -44.28 -17.59
CA ALA A 307 -3.06 -44.39 -17.93
C ALA A 307 -2.20 -44.93 -16.77
N GLY A 308 -2.77 -45.19 -15.59
CA GLY A 308 -2.05 -45.67 -14.40
C GLY A 308 -1.13 -44.61 -13.77
N LEU A 309 -1.33 -43.33 -14.08
CA LEU A 309 -0.49 -42.24 -13.58
C LEU A 309 -0.94 -41.75 -12.19
N LEU A 310 -2.18 -42.03 -11.80
CA LEU A 310 -2.72 -41.75 -10.47
C LEU A 310 -3.71 -42.83 -10.02
N THR A 311 -3.99 -42.87 -8.72
CA THR A 311 -5.06 -43.72 -8.17
C THR A 311 -6.33 -42.89 -8.00
N TRP A 312 -7.43 -43.28 -8.63
CA TRP A 312 -8.73 -42.63 -8.41
C TRP A 312 -9.68 -43.54 -7.63
N HIS A 313 -10.14 -43.06 -6.47
CA HIS A 313 -11.22 -43.67 -5.72
C HIS A 313 -12.54 -42.95 -6.03
N GLN A 314 -13.39 -43.63 -6.80
CA GLN A 314 -14.70 -43.13 -7.20
C GLN A 314 -15.73 -43.19 -6.05
N ARG A 315 -15.52 -42.34 -5.03
CA ARG A 315 -16.39 -42.23 -3.85
C ARG A 315 -16.21 -40.89 -3.14
N ARG A 316 -17.08 -40.61 -2.18
CA ARG A 316 -16.91 -39.47 -1.26
C ARG A 316 -15.72 -39.68 -0.32
N TYR A 317 -15.16 -38.55 0.12
CA TYR A 317 -14.14 -38.48 1.17
C TYR A 317 -14.61 -39.14 2.45
N ARG A 318 -13.68 -39.79 3.16
CA ARG A 318 -13.88 -40.37 4.48
C ARG A 318 -12.68 -40.03 5.37
N ALA A 319 -12.92 -39.90 6.68
CA ALA A 319 -11.84 -39.76 7.64
C ALA A 319 -10.86 -40.95 7.52
N GLY A 320 -9.56 -40.64 7.47
CA GLY A 320 -8.50 -41.63 7.25
C GLY A 320 -7.96 -41.68 5.82
N ASP A 321 -8.64 -41.12 4.82
CA ASP A 321 -8.13 -41.09 3.42
C ASP A 321 -6.80 -40.34 3.28
N GLY A 322 -6.51 -39.41 4.19
CA GLY A 322 -5.26 -38.65 4.23
C GLY A 322 -4.11 -39.34 4.96
N ALA A 323 -4.32 -40.54 5.52
CA ALA A 323 -3.31 -41.21 6.31
C ALA A 323 -2.02 -41.47 5.51
N GLY A 324 -0.89 -40.95 6.01
CA GLY A 324 0.41 -41.09 5.35
C GLY A 324 0.67 -40.11 4.21
N ALA A 325 -0.29 -39.25 3.85
CA ALA A 325 -0.09 -38.20 2.88
C ALA A 325 0.88 -37.14 3.43
N TRP A 326 1.79 -36.66 2.58
CA TRP A 326 2.69 -35.54 2.89
C TRP A 326 2.05 -34.19 2.57
N TYR A 327 1.09 -34.20 1.64
CA TYR A 327 0.42 -33.00 1.15
C TYR A 327 -1.00 -33.33 0.72
N ILE A 328 -1.95 -32.46 1.05
CA ILE A 328 -3.38 -32.66 0.75
C ILE A 328 -3.95 -31.43 0.06
N LEU A 329 -4.79 -31.63 -0.96
CA LEU A 329 -5.55 -30.58 -1.61
C LEU A 329 -7.05 -30.83 -1.42
N ALA A 330 -7.72 -29.99 -0.65
CA ALA A 330 -9.18 -29.97 -0.46
C ALA A 330 -9.83 -29.06 -1.51
N LEU A 331 -10.32 -29.65 -2.60
CA LEU A 331 -10.78 -28.96 -3.81
C LEU A 331 -12.21 -29.36 -4.20
N THR A 332 -13.06 -29.61 -3.21
CA THR A 332 -14.48 -29.92 -3.45
C THR A 332 -15.31 -28.64 -3.52
N ASN A 333 -16.49 -28.73 -4.14
CA ASN A 333 -17.51 -27.68 -4.08
C ASN A 333 -18.30 -27.67 -2.76
N ASP A 334 -18.04 -28.62 -1.86
CA ASP A 334 -18.69 -28.74 -0.56
C ASP A 334 -17.78 -28.16 0.55
N PRO A 335 -18.11 -26.98 1.10
CA PRO A 335 -17.30 -26.35 2.14
C PRO A 335 -17.19 -27.19 3.42
N GLN A 336 -18.16 -28.06 3.71
CA GLN A 336 -18.12 -28.93 4.88
C GLN A 336 -17.08 -30.03 4.71
N VAL A 337 -17.04 -30.66 3.53
CA VAL A 337 -16.01 -31.65 3.19
C VAL A 337 -14.62 -31.01 3.23
N ASN A 338 -14.45 -29.82 2.66
CA ASN A 338 -13.16 -29.14 2.69
C ASN A 338 -12.70 -28.84 4.13
N ALA A 339 -13.62 -28.44 5.02
CA ALA A 339 -13.32 -28.22 6.44
C ALA A 339 -12.98 -29.53 7.18
N GLU A 340 -13.64 -30.63 6.85
CA GLU A 340 -13.32 -31.96 7.40
C GLU A 340 -11.91 -32.42 7.00
N VAL A 341 -11.56 -32.26 5.72
CA VAL A 341 -10.22 -32.59 5.21
C VAL A 341 -9.15 -31.77 5.93
N VAL A 342 -9.39 -30.47 6.16
CA VAL A 342 -8.47 -29.62 6.93
C VAL A 342 -8.30 -30.14 8.35
N ARG A 343 -9.40 -30.40 9.08
CA ARG A 343 -9.32 -30.92 10.45
C ARG A 343 -8.55 -32.23 10.54
N ALA A 344 -8.77 -33.14 9.59
CA ALA A 344 -8.07 -34.42 9.53
C ALA A 344 -6.57 -34.24 9.24
N ALA A 345 -6.21 -33.33 8.33
CA ALA A 345 -4.82 -33.05 7.99
C ALA A 345 -4.05 -32.43 9.16
N GLU A 346 -4.65 -31.46 9.86
CA GLU A 346 -4.09 -30.84 11.07
C GLU A 346 -3.80 -31.89 12.16
N ALA A 347 -4.76 -32.79 12.41
CA ALA A 347 -4.60 -33.86 13.39
C ALA A 347 -3.45 -34.85 13.06
N GLN A 348 -3.01 -34.89 11.80
CA GLN A 348 -1.95 -35.77 11.30
C GLN A 348 -0.64 -35.01 11.00
N HIS A 349 -0.61 -33.69 11.24
CA HIS A 349 0.51 -32.80 10.87
C HIS A 349 0.85 -32.83 9.37
N THR A 350 -0.18 -32.97 8.52
CA THR A 350 -0.04 -32.95 7.06
C THR A 350 -0.41 -31.58 6.51
N PHE A 351 0.44 -31.02 5.64
CA PHE A 351 0.14 -29.75 4.99
C PHE A 351 -1.07 -29.87 4.06
N VAL A 352 -2.03 -28.95 4.19
CA VAL A 352 -3.27 -28.97 3.41
C VAL A 352 -3.56 -27.61 2.76
N VAL A 353 -3.86 -27.65 1.47
CA VAL A 353 -4.43 -26.51 0.75
C VAL A 353 -5.94 -26.62 0.71
N ARG A 354 -6.63 -25.53 1.06
CA ARG A 354 -8.07 -25.42 0.95
C ARG A 354 -8.47 -24.51 -0.22
N GLY A 355 -9.24 -25.02 -1.16
CA GLY A 355 -9.57 -24.34 -2.42
C GLY A 355 -10.59 -23.21 -2.30
N ASP A 356 -11.61 -23.35 -1.45
CA ASP A 356 -12.69 -22.38 -1.25
C ASP A 356 -12.31 -21.25 -0.27
N LYS A 357 -11.51 -21.59 0.75
CA LYS A 357 -11.06 -20.66 1.80
C LYS A 357 -9.59 -20.89 2.14
N ALA A 358 -8.70 -20.31 1.35
CA ALA A 358 -7.26 -20.53 1.46
C ALA A 358 -6.68 -20.24 2.87
N ALA A 359 -7.22 -19.22 3.56
CA ALA A 359 -6.77 -18.85 4.91
C ALA A 359 -7.09 -19.89 6.00
N GLU A 360 -7.96 -20.86 5.72
CA GLU A 360 -8.31 -21.95 6.62
C GLU A 360 -7.52 -23.24 6.30
N GLY A 361 -6.50 -23.19 5.42
CA GLY A 361 -5.55 -24.29 5.20
C GLY A 361 -4.17 -23.99 5.80
N SER A 362 -3.36 -25.02 6.03
CA SER A 362 -1.97 -24.89 6.50
C SER A 362 -0.94 -24.66 5.39
N ALA A 363 -1.36 -24.74 4.13
CA ALA A 363 -0.51 -24.46 2.98
C ALA A 363 -1.23 -23.67 1.89
N TYR A 364 -0.43 -22.95 1.10
CA TYR A 364 -0.88 -22.22 -0.07
C TYR A 364 -0.26 -22.81 -1.33
N THR A 365 -1.00 -22.80 -2.43
CA THR A 365 -0.43 -23.06 -3.76
C THR A 365 -0.12 -21.71 -4.41
N PRO A 366 1.17 -21.34 -4.59
CA PRO A 366 1.53 -20.09 -5.25
C PRO A 366 1.10 -20.06 -6.71
N ALA A 367 0.96 -18.85 -7.27
CA ALA A 367 0.97 -18.67 -8.72
C ALA A 367 2.38 -18.94 -9.22
N MET A 368 2.58 -20.06 -9.92
CA MET A 368 3.92 -20.49 -10.37
C MET A 368 4.13 -20.30 -11.86
N ALA A 369 5.36 -19.96 -12.23
CA ALA A 369 5.88 -20.02 -13.59
C ALA A 369 7.30 -20.61 -13.59
N HIS A 370 7.68 -21.21 -14.71
CA HIS A 370 8.99 -21.83 -14.92
C HIS A 370 9.58 -21.30 -16.22
N THR A 371 10.77 -20.70 -16.17
CA THR A 371 11.50 -20.22 -17.36
C THR A 371 12.99 -20.27 -17.10
N ALA A 372 13.78 -20.59 -18.13
CA ALA A 372 15.25 -20.61 -18.07
C ALA A 372 15.84 -21.41 -16.88
N GLY A 373 15.20 -22.51 -16.47
CA GLY A 373 15.64 -23.32 -15.34
C GLY A 373 15.32 -22.74 -13.94
N LEU A 374 14.59 -21.63 -13.88
CA LEU A 374 14.15 -21.00 -12.63
C LEU A 374 12.65 -21.22 -12.40
N SER A 375 12.29 -21.46 -11.14
CA SER A 375 10.91 -21.45 -10.65
C SER A 375 10.63 -20.13 -9.94
N VAL A 376 9.53 -19.46 -10.30
CA VAL A 376 9.02 -18.31 -9.55
C VAL A 376 7.63 -18.64 -9.02
N GLY A 377 7.45 -18.44 -7.72
CA GLY A 377 6.16 -18.55 -7.04
C GLY A 377 5.75 -17.21 -6.44
N VAL A 378 4.55 -16.73 -6.78
CA VAL A 378 3.96 -15.53 -6.19
C VAL A 378 2.81 -15.95 -5.27
N VAL A 379 2.93 -15.61 -3.98
CA VAL A 379 1.84 -15.69 -3.00
C VAL A 379 1.44 -14.26 -2.67
N GLY A 380 0.18 -13.91 -2.96
CA GLY A 380 -0.36 -12.57 -2.70
C GLY A 380 -1.48 -12.55 -1.66
N ASP A 381 -2.02 -11.36 -1.46
CA ASP A 381 -3.07 -11.01 -0.52
C ASP A 381 -4.47 -11.24 -1.13
N ARG A 382 -5.06 -12.43 -0.91
CA ARG A 382 -6.46 -12.79 -1.22
C ARG A 382 -6.99 -12.47 -2.64
N ASN A 383 -6.14 -12.03 -3.57
CA ASN A 383 -6.47 -11.70 -4.95
C ASN A 383 -5.66 -12.57 -5.92
N PRO A 384 -6.19 -13.74 -6.33
CA PRO A 384 -5.51 -14.63 -7.25
C PRO A 384 -5.14 -13.97 -8.58
N ARG A 385 -5.93 -12.98 -9.07
CA ARG A 385 -5.65 -12.28 -10.33
C ARG A 385 -4.40 -11.42 -10.21
N ARG A 386 -4.23 -10.71 -9.10
CA ARG A 386 -3.02 -9.91 -8.84
C ARG A 386 -1.78 -10.80 -8.77
N SER A 387 -1.84 -11.93 -8.07
CA SER A 387 -0.72 -12.88 -8.01
C SER A 387 -0.34 -13.43 -9.38
N LEU A 388 -1.33 -13.72 -10.23
CA LEU A 388 -1.10 -14.15 -11.62
C LEU A 388 -0.46 -13.03 -12.45
N GLN A 389 -0.97 -11.81 -12.38
CA GLN A 389 -0.39 -10.66 -13.10
C GLN A 389 1.06 -10.41 -12.71
N VAL A 390 1.37 -10.38 -11.41
CA VAL A 390 2.74 -10.19 -10.91
C VAL A 390 3.65 -11.32 -11.38
N ARG A 391 3.18 -12.56 -11.30
CA ARG A 391 3.92 -13.72 -11.82
C ARG A 391 4.20 -13.58 -13.33
N ASP A 392 3.22 -13.14 -14.11
CA ASP A 392 3.37 -12.99 -15.57
C ASP A 392 4.38 -11.88 -15.92
N GLU A 393 4.39 -10.78 -15.17
CA GLU A 393 5.42 -9.73 -15.33
C GLU A 393 6.81 -10.25 -14.94
N LEU A 394 6.94 -10.98 -13.82
CA LEU A 394 8.20 -11.62 -13.43
C LEU A 394 8.67 -12.63 -14.48
N PHE A 395 7.76 -13.40 -15.06
CA PHE A 395 8.05 -14.34 -16.13
C PHE A 395 8.62 -13.62 -17.35
N LYS A 396 8.02 -12.51 -17.80
CA LYS A 396 8.54 -11.72 -18.92
C LYS A 396 9.97 -11.25 -18.68
N VAL A 397 10.28 -10.77 -17.47
CA VAL A 397 11.63 -10.34 -17.11
C VAL A 397 12.60 -11.51 -17.19
N LEU A 398 12.25 -12.65 -16.58
CA LEU A 398 13.12 -13.83 -16.54
C LEU A 398 13.28 -14.54 -17.88
N SER A 399 12.29 -14.46 -18.78
CA SER A 399 12.41 -15.00 -20.15
C SER A 399 13.24 -14.11 -21.07
N ALA A 400 13.50 -12.87 -20.69
CA ALA A 400 14.33 -11.93 -21.44
C ALA A 400 15.81 -11.93 -21.00
N MET A 401 16.14 -12.63 -19.91
CA MET A 401 17.50 -12.88 -19.43
C MET A 401 18.04 -14.19 -20.00
#